data_AF-A0A0N5D0I8-F1
#
_entry.id   AF-A0A0N5D0I8-F1
#
_cell.length_a   1.000
_cell.length_b   1.000
_cell.length_c   1.000
_cell.angle_alpha   90.00
_cell.angle_beta   90.00
_cell.angle_gamma   90.00
#
_symmetry.space_group_name_H-M   'P 1'
#
loop_
_entity.id
_entity.type
_entity.pdbx_description
1 polymer ?
#
loop_
_entity_poly.entity_id
_entity_poly.type
_entity_poly.pdbx_seq_one_letter_code
_entity_poly.pdbx_strand_id
1 'polypeptide(L)'
;MYLRYYLDKDGNRVYTLKSTHLEGEKIYSAHPARFSPEDKNSKYRIIVKKRFGILPTMLPKPCKHIDFIMLVWEWRRKWRQYIRNRQPPPRSTYQKLSKKYQKVSFILFVIGWHLSGFVLWKKLTETVKKKRHDNVSLRDLPRKGFFELAEEKVFDDSDFENDDN
;
A
#
# COMPACT_ATOMS: atom_id res chain seq x y z
N MET A 1 39.84 -8.30 -29.68
CA MET A 1 40.58 -7.43 -28.74
C MET A 1 41.71 -8.22 -28.13
N TYR A 2 42.89 -7.61 -28.00
CA TYR A 2 44.11 -8.31 -27.58
C TYR A 2 44.29 -8.36 -26.06
N LEU A 3 43.64 -7.47 -25.31
CA LEU A 3 43.76 -7.44 -23.87
C LEU A 3 43.03 -8.62 -23.24
N ARG A 4 43.78 -9.36 -22.43
CA ARG A 4 43.35 -10.56 -21.74
C ARG A 4 43.77 -10.52 -20.30
N TYR A 5 43.23 -11.42 -19.49
CA TYR A 5 43.61 -11.54 -18.09
C TYR A 5 43.53 -12.99 -17.61
N TYR A 6 44.27 -13.28 -16.54
CA TYR A 6 44.11 -14.46 -15.71
C TYR A 6 43.83 -14.03 -14.26
N LEU A 7 43.41 -14.97 -13.43
CA LEU A 7 43.12 -14.72 -12.01
C LEU A 7 44.31 -15.18 -11.18
N ASP A 8 44.83 -14.29 -10.34
CA ASP A 8 45.85 -14.64 -9.35
C ASP A 8 45.25 -15.49 -8.22
N LYS A 9 46.09 -16.03 -7.33
CA LYS A 9 45.68 -16.80 -6.14
C LYS A 9 44.70 -16.03 -5.24
N ASP A 10 44.84 -14.71 -5.20
CA ASP A 10 43.97 -13.81 -4.46
C ASP A 10 42.66 -13.46 -5.20
N GLY A 11 42.47 -13.97 -6.42
CA GLY A 11 41.31 -13.68 -7.28
C GLY A 11 41.37 -12.33 -7.99
N ASN A 12 42.51 -11.64 -7.93
CA ASN A 12 42.76 -10.39 -8.64
C ASN A 12 43.04 -10.64 -10.13
N ARG A 13 42.63 -9.70 -10.99
CA ARG A 13 42.86 -9.80 -12.43
C ARG A 13 44.25 -9.29 -12.79
N VAL A 14 45.09 -10.15 -13.38
CA VAL A 14 46.38 -9.75 -13.94
C VAL A 14 46.29 -9.73 -15.46
N TYR A 15 46.59 -8.57 -16.05
CA TYR A 15 46.39 -8.32 -17.48
C TYR A 15 47.61 -8.73 -18.31
N THR A 16 47.35 -9.22 -19.52
CA THR A 16 48.37 -9.65 -20.47
C THR A 16 47.89 -9.48 -21.91
N LEU A 17 48.85 -9.35 -22.83
CA LEU A 17 48.62 -9.37 -24.27
C LEU A 17 48.92 -10.74 -24.89
N LYS A 18 49.42 -11.69 -24.10
CA LYS A 18 49.90 -12.97 -24.60
C LYS A 18 48.75 -13.89 -25.07
N SER A 19 49.09 -14.66 -26.12
CA SER A 19 48.37 -15.81 -26.69
C SER A 19 47.82 -16.79 -25.64
N THR A 20 48.78 -17.27 -24.86
CA THR A 20 48.71 -18.46 -24.04
C THR A 20 49.41 -18.19 -22.73
N HIS A 21 48.96 -18.84 -21.66
CA HIS A 21 49.66 -18.81 -20.38
C HIS A 21 50.78 -19.85 -20.44
N LEU A 22 51.89 -19.59 -19.74
CA LEU A 22 53.03 -20.51 -19.68
C LEU A 22 52.68 -21.81 -18.92
N GLU A 23 51.70 -21.72 -18.02
CA GLU A 23 51.35 -22.77 -17.06
C GLU A 23 50.07 -23.55 -17.46
N GLY A 24 49.59 -23.39 -18.69
CA GLY A 24 48.35 -24.06 -19.17
C GLY A 24 47.05 -23.52 -18.55
N GLU A 25 47.13 -22.52 -17.68
CA GLU A 25 45.97 -21.84 -17.10
C GLU A 25 45.12 -21.13 -18.16
N LYS A 26 43.81 -21.08 -17.90
CA LYS A 26 42.84 -20.48 -18.81
C LYS A 26 42.94 -18.96 -18.76
N ILE A 27 43.25 -18.36 -19.91
CA ILE A 27 43.23 -16.91 -20.11
C ILE A 27 41.83 -16.49 -20.60
N TYR A 28 41.32 -15.39 -20.05
CA TYR A 28 40.03 -14.80 -20.42
C TYR A 28 40.20 -13.47 -21.16
N SER A 29 39.23 -13.13 -22.01
CA SER A 29 39.14 -11.78 -22.61
C SER A 29 38.84 -10.76 -21.51
N ALA A 30 39.62 -9.68 -21.45
CA ALA A 30 39.37 -8.57 -20.52
C ALA A 30 38.08 -7.81 -20.84
N HIS A 31 37.62 -7.92 -22.08
CA HIS A 31 36.47 -7.17 -22.58
C HIS A 31 35.19 -7.99 -22.42
N PRO A 32 34.08 -7.34 -22.03
CA PRO A 32 32.80 -8.01 -21.91
C PRO A 32 32.29 -8.44 -23.29
N ALA A 33 31.39 -9.42 -23.31
CA ALA A 33 30.67 -9.79 -24.52
C ALA A 33 29.87 -8.59 -25.05
N ARG A 34 29.86 -8.42 -26.38
CA ARG A 34 29.11 -7.34 -27.04
C ARG A 34 27.62 -7.45 -26.71
N PHE A 35 27.04 -6.33 -26.28
CA PHE A 35 25.60 -6.23 -26.06
C PHE A 35 24.88 -6.01 -27.40
N SER A 36 23.77 -6.71 -27.60
CA SER A 36 22.84 -6.50 -28.72
C SER A 36 21.42 -6.37 -28.16
N PRO A 37 20.64 -5.35 -28.55
CA PRO A 37 19.27 -5.16 -28.06
C PRO A 37 18.34 -6.33 -28.38
N GLU A 38 18.50 -6.97 -29.54
CA GLU A 38 17.58 -8.02 -30.02
C GLU A 38 17.90 -9.42 -29.48
N ASP A 39 19.10 -9.64 -28.89
CA ASP A 39 19.65 -10.92 -28.42
C ASP A 39 18.69 -12.13 -28.44
N LYS A 40 18.63 -12.81 -29.60
CA LYS A 40 17.74 -13.94 -29.89
C LYS A 40 17.90 -15.09 -28.89
N ASN A 41 19.10 -15.24 -28.32
CA ASN A 41 19.43 -16.34 -27.41
C ASN A 41 19.30 -15.96 -25.92
N SER A 42 18.75 -14.78 -25.62
CA SER A 42 18.51 -14.29 -24.26
C SER A 42 17.68 -15.28 -23.42
N LYS A 43 16.64 -15.87 -24.00
CA LYS A 43 15.79 -16.89 -23.35
C LYS A 43 16.59 -18.11 -22.92
N TYR A 44 17.43 -18.65 -23.80
CA TYR A 44 18.25 -19.82 -23.50
C TYR A 44 19.32 -19.51 -22.43
N ARG A 45 19.95 -18.33 -22.49
CA ARG A 45 20.88 -17.88 -21.45
C ARG A 45 20.25 -17.84 -20.07
N ILE A 46 19.01 -17.36 -19.96
CA ILE A 46 18.27 -17.32 -18.68
C ILE A 46 17.95 -18.74 -18.20
N ILE A 47 17.52 -19.64 -19.09
CA ILE A 47 17.22 -21.04 -18.74
C ILE A 47 18.46 -21.74 -18.20
N VAL A 48 19.61 -21.61 -18.87
CA VAL A 48 20.87 -22.20 -18.43
C VAL A 48 21.27 -21.66 -17.05
N LYS A 49 21.25 -20.32 -16.86
CA LYS A 49 21.57 -19.71 -15.57
C LYS A 49 20.64 -20.18 -14.45
N LYS A 50 19.36 -20.42 -14.75
CA LYS A 50 18.38 -20.94 -13.79
C LYS A 50 18.66 -22.39 -13.41
N ARG A 51 19.05 -23.24 -14.38
CA ARG A 51 19.41 -24.66 -14.12
C ARG A 51 20.62 -24.79 -13.19
N PHE A 52 21.62 -23.93 -13.36
CA PHE A 52 22.82 -23.91 -12.51
C PHE A 52 22.67 -23.07 -11.23
N GLY A 53 21.51 -22.47 -10.97
CA GLY A 53 21.30 -21.65 -9.76
C GLY A 53 22.10 -20.35 -9.69
N ILE A 54 22.81 -19.97 -10.76
CA ILE A 54 23.67 -18.78 -10.84
C ILE A 54 22.91 -17.50 -11.22
N LEU A 55 21.57 -17.53 -11.20
CA LEU A 55 20.76 -16.36 -11.47
C LEU A 55 20.96 -15.35 -10.31
N PRO A 56 21.23 -14.05 -10.57
CA PRO A 56 21.44 -13.07 -9.49
C PRO A 56 20.28 -12.95 -8.51
N THR A 57 19.07 -13.33 -8.93
CA THR A 57 17.88 -13.37 -8.08
C THR A 57 17.83 -14.56 -7.12
N MET A 58 18.61 -15.61 -7.40
CA MET A 58 18.73 -16.84 -6.63
C MET A 58 19.93 -16.85 -5.68
N LEU A 59 21.01 -16.13 -6.00
CA LEU A 59 22.18 -16.04 -5.15
C LEU A 59 21.87 -15.28 -3.84
N PRO A 60 22.43 -15.71 -2.70
CA PRO A 60 22.35 -14.95 -1.46
C PRO A 60 22.99 -13.58 -1.68
N LYS A 61 22.38 -12.53 -1.14
CA LYS A 61 23.04 -11.22 -1.14
C LYS A 61 24.31 -11.34 -0.29
N PRO A 62 25.44 -10.75 -0.68
CA PRO A 62 26.60 -10.66 0.20
C PRO A 62 26.25 -9.73 1.36
N CYS A 63 25.86 -10.29 2.50
CA CYS A 63 25.53 -9.56 3.71
C CYS A 63 26.84 -9.29 4.47
N LYS A 64 27.35 -8.05 4.44
CA LYS A 64 28.51 -7.65 5.25
C LYS A 64 28.10 -7.24 6.68
N HIS A 65 26.84 -6.92 6.91
CA HIS A 65 26.27 -6.61 8.22
C HIS A 65 24.82 -7.11 8.25
N ILE A 66 24.42 -7.80 9.33
CA ILE A 66 23.06 -8.33 9.50
C ILE A 66 22.25 -7.27 10.22
N ASP A 67 21.71 -6.31 9.46
CA ASP A 67 20.78 -5.34 10.01
C ASP A 67 19.39 -5.99 10.14
N PHE A 68 18.68 -5.79 11.26
CA PHE A 68 17.29 -6.24 11.43
C PHE A 68 16.38 -5.78 10.27
N ILE A 69 16.68 -4.60 9.71
CA ILE A 69 16.03 -4.06 8.52
C ILE A 69 16.22 -4.98 7.30
N MET A 70 17.41 -5.55 7.10
CA MET A 70 17.66 -6.51 6.02
C MET A 70 16.88 -7.82 6.21
N LEU A 71 16.65 -8.28 7.44
CA LEU A 71 15.86 -9.48 7.72
C LEU A 71 14.39 -9.31 7.30
N VAL A 72 13.77 -8.19 7.69
CA VAL A 72 12.41 -7.84 7.27
C VAL A 72 12.34 -7.68 5.74
N TRP A 73 13.38 -7.10 5.14
CA TRP A 73 13.47 -6.93 3.68
C TRP A 73 13.64 -8.25 2.93
N GLU A 74 14.42 -9.20 3.47
CA GLU A 74 14.59 -10.55 2.94
C GLU A 74 13.30 -11.35 3.03
N TRP A 75 12.59 -11.29 4.15
CA TRP A 75 11.28 -11.92 4.30
C TRP A 75 10.28 -11.34 3.30
N ARG A 76 10.19 -10.01 3.21
CA ARG A 76 9.35 -9.32 2.20
C ARG A 76 9.75 -9.73 0.78
N ARG A 77 11.05 -9.91 0.48
CA ARG A 77 11.54 -10.38 -0.84
C ARG A 77 11.11 -11.82 -1.12
N LYS A 78 11.34 -12.75 -0.18
CA LYS A 78 10.93 -14.16 -0.30
C LYS A 78 9.42 -14.27 -0.47
N TRP A 79 8.65 -13.52 0.31
CA TRP A 79 7.19 -13.49 0.23
C TRP A 79 6.71 -12.90 -1.11
N ARG A 80 7.31 -11.82 -1.61
CA ARG A 80 7.01 -11.30 -2.97
C ARG A 80 7.34 -12.30 -4.07
N GLN A 81 8.47 -12.99 -3.98
CA GLN A 81 8.86 -14.03 -4.96
C GLN A 81 7.88 -15.21 -4.91
N TYR A 82 7.48 -15.63 -3.71
CA TYR A 82 6.47 -16.65 -3.49
C TYR A 82 5.11 -16.27 -4.11
N ILE A 83 4.64 -15.04 -3.89
CA ILE A 83 3.40 -14.54 -4.50
C ILE A 83 3.48 -14.55 -6.03
N ARG A 84 4.58 -14.06 -6.62
CA ARG A 84 4.78 -14.05 -8.09
C ARG A 84 4.82 -15.45 -8.69
N ASN A 85 5.33 -16.44 -7.95
CA ASN A 85 5.37 -17.83 -8.41
C ASN A 85 3.98 -18.51 -8.33
N ARG A 86 3.14 -18.12 -7.36
CA ARG A 86 1.78 -18.68 -7.22
C ARG A 86 0.78 -18.12 -8.22
N GLN A 87 0.89 -16.84 -8.54
CA GLN A 87 0.00 -16.18 -9.49
C GLN A 87 0.84 -15.41 -10.52
N PRO A 88 1.37 -16.08 -11.56
CA PRO A 88 2.02 -15.37 -12.64
C PRO A 88 1.02 -14.36 -13.23
N PRO A 89 1.43 -13.11 -13.49
CA PRO A 89 0.52 -12.12 -14.05
C PRO A 89 -0.03 -12.67 -15.37
N PRO A 90 -1.36 -12.68 -15.56
CA PRO A 90 -1.92 -13.10 -16.83
C PRO A 90 -1.37 -12.18 -17.93
N ARG A 91 -1.08 -12.73 -19.11
CA ARG A 91 -0.76 -11.92 -20.30
C ARG A 91 -2.02 -11.18 -20.75
N SER A 92 -2.32 -10.06 -20.10
CA SER A 92 -3.46 -9.22 -20.42
C SER A 92 -3.00 -7.93 -21.08
N THR A 93 -3.64 -7.59 -22.19
CA THR A 93 -3.52 -6.27 -22.83
C THR A 93 -3.91 -5.17 -21.85
N TYR A 94 -3.27 -4.01 -21.95
CA TYR A 94 -3.53 -2.84 -21.09
C TYR A 94 -5.02 -2.49 -20.98
N GLN A 95 -5.74 -2.52 -22.10
CA GLN A 95 -7.19 -2.29 -22.15
C GLN A 95 -8.01 -3.30 -21.32
N LYS A 96 -7.55 -4.55 -21.20
CA LYS A 96 -8.23 -5.57 -20.37
C LYS A 96 -7.97 -5.34 -18.89
N LEU A 97 -6.79 -4.81 -18.53
CA LEU A 97 -6.46 -4.45 -17.17
C LEU A 97 -7.27 -3.25 -16.70
N SER A 98 -7.33 -2.18 -17.49
CA SER A 98 -8.10 -0.97 -17.13
C SER A 98 -9.58 -1.30 -16.89
N LYS A 99 -10.20 -2.11 -17.76
CA LYS A 99 -11.57 -2.60 -17.59
C LYS A 99 -11.77 -3.42 -16.31
N LYS A 100 -10.78 -4.22 -15.89
CA LYS A 100 -10.84 -4.95 -14.61
C LYS A 100 -10.78 -4.01 -13.41
N TYR A 101 -9.87 -3.04 -13.43
CA TYR A 101 -9.75 -2.05 -12.36
C TYR A 101 -11.01 -1.19 -12.25
N GLN A 102 -11.62 -0.80 -13.36
CA GLN A 102 -12.90 -0.09 -13.37
C GLN A 102 -14.01 -0.91 -12.71
N LYS A 103 -14.11 -2.21 -13.01
CA LYS A 103 -15.09 -3.10 -12.37
C LYS A 103 -14.85 -3.23 -10.86
N VAL A 104 -13.61 -3.42 -10.44
CA VAL A 104 -13.26 -3.52 -9.01
C VAL A 104 -13.56 -2.20 -8.28
N SER A 105 -13.21 -1.06 -8.89
CA SER A 105 -13.51 0.26 -8.34
C SER A 105 -15.01 0.49 -8.19
N PHE A 106 -15.81 0.04 -9.17
CA PHE A 106 -17.27 0.17 -9.11
C PHE A 106 -17.88 -0.68 -7.97
N ILE A 107 -17.40 -1.91 -7.79
CA ILE A 107 -17.84 -2.79 -6.68
C ILE A 107 -17.49 -2.17 -5.33
N LEU A 108 -16.24 -1.69 -5.17
CA LEU A 108 -15.80 -1.02 -3.95
C LEU A 108 -16.60 0.26 -3.67
N PHE A 109 -16.95 1.01 -4.73
CA PHE A 109 -17.79 2.20 -4.62
C PHE A 109 -19.19 1.86 -4.10
N VAL A 110 -19.85 0.83 -4.64
CA VAL A 110 -21.18 0.41 -4.18
C VAL A 110 -21.14 -0.04 -2.72
N ILE A 111 -20.13 -0.82 -2.33
CA ILE A 111 -19.95 -1.25 -0.93
C ILE A 111 -19.74 -0.03 -0.01
N GLY A 112 -18.88 0.91 -0.43
CA GLY A 112 -18.64 2.15 0.31
C GLY A 112 -19.89 3.02 0.43
N TRP A 113 -20.67 3.12 -0.64
CA TRP A 113 -21.95 3.83 -0.66
C TRP A 113 -22.93 3.23 0.34
N HIS A 114 -23.08 1.90 0.37
CA HIS A 114 -23.95 1.22 1.34
C HIS A 114 -23.51 1.45 2.79
N LEU A 115 -22.21 1.36 3.08
CA LEU A 115 -21.65 1.65 4.40
C LEU A 115 -21.92 3.10 4.81
N SER A 116 -21.69 4.06 3.90
CA SER A 116 -21.93 5.48 4.15
C SER A 116 -23.41 5.79 4.40
N GLY A 117 -24.31 5.19 3.61
CA GLY A 117 -25.75 5.31 3.77
C GLY A 117 -26.24 4.72 5.09
N PHE A 118 -25.68 3.58 5.51
CA PHE A 118 -25.98 2.99 6.81
C PHE A 118 -25.57 3.90 7.98
N VAL A 119 -24.38 4.51 7.91
CA VAL A 119 -23.91 5.47 8.91
C VAL A 119 -24.80 6.72 8.93
N LEU A 120 -25.17 7.25 7.76
CA LEU A 120 -26.07 8.41 7.66
C LEU A 120 -27.44 8.09 8.25
N TRP A 121 -27.99 6.92 7.93
CA TRP A 121 -29.30 6.48 8.42
C TRP A 121 -29.33 6.34 9.93
N LYS A 122 -28.30 5.70 10.54
CA LYS A 122 -28.19 5.64 12.01
C LYS A 122 -28.13 7.03 12.65
N LYS A 123 -27.37 7.96 12.06
CA LYS A 123 -27.31 9.33 12.58
C LYS A 123 -28.68 10.03 12.49
N LEU A 124 -29.39 9.83 11.38
CA LEU A 124 -30.72 10.42 11.14
C LEU A 124 -31.76 9.85 12.10
N THR A 125 -31.81 8.53 12.31
CA THR A 125 -32.75 7.89 13.25
C THR A 125 -32.50 8.35 14.69
N GLU A 126 -31.25 8.46 15.13
CA GLU A 126 -30.91 9.00 16.45
C GLU A 126 -31.38 10.45 16.60
N THR A 127 -31.15 11.31 15.61
CA THR A 127 -31.64 12.70 15.67
C THR A 127 -33.16 12.82 15.70
N VAL A 128 -33.88 11.96 14.96
CA VAL A 128 -35.35 11.92 14.96
C VAL A 128 -35.88 11.40 16.29
N LYS A 129 -35.24 10.39 16.87
CA LYS A 129 -35.62 9.83 18.18
C LYS A 129 -35.41 10.85 19.31
N LYS A 130 -34.30 11.58 19.29
CA LYS A 130 -34.03 12.68 20.23
C LYS A 130 -35.10 13.78 20.13
N LYS A 131 -35.39 14.29 18.93
CA LYS A 131 -36.46 15.28 18.72
C LYS A 131 -37.84 14.79 19.20
N ARG A 132 -38.17 13.50 19.04
CA ARG A 132 -39.43 12.94 19.56
C ARG A 132 -39.46 12.91 21.08
N HIS A 133 -38.38 12.50 21.73
CA HIS A 133 -38.30 12.46 23.19
C HIS A 133 -38.44 13.88 23.79
N ASP A 134 -37.75 14.85 23.21
CA ASP A 134 -37.85 16.25 23.62
C ASP A 134 -39.29 16.78 23.45
N ASN A 135 -39.95 16.44 22.34
CA ASN A 135 -41.36 16.80 22.08
C ASN A 135 -42.36 16.12 23.01
N VAL A 136 -42.09 14.89 23.49
CA VAL A 136 -42.94 14.20 24.48
C VAL A 136 -42.77 14.86 25.85
N SER A 137 -41.53 15.12 26.27
CA SER A 137 -41.26 15.81 27.53
C SER A 137 -41.87 17.21 27.61
N LEU A 138 -41.98 17.92 26.47
CA LEU A 138 -42.64 19.24 26.39
C LEU A 138 -44.18 19.17 26.45
N ARG A 139 -44.78 18.01 26.16
CA ARG A 139 -46.24 17.81 26.27
C ARG A 139 -46.67 17.46 27.68
N ASP A 140 -45.75 16.90 28.48
CA ASP A 140 -45.99 16.51 29.87
C ASP A 140 -45.81 17.67 30.87
N LEU A 141 -45.31 18.82 30.41
CA LEU A 141 -45.32 20.05 31.20
C LEU A 141 -46.76 20.59 31.26
N PRO A 142 -47.27 21.01 32.43
CA PRO A 142 -48.56 21.68 32.50
C PRO A 142 -48.46 22.93 31.62
N ARG A 143 -49.28 22.96 30.56
CA ARG A 143 -49.44 24.13 29.71
C ARG A 143 -50.12 25.20 30.55
N LYS A 144 -49.35 25.93 31.37
CA LYS A 144 -49.85 27.16 31.97
C LYS A 144 -50.27 28.07 30.82
N GLY A 145 -51.53 28.49 30.82
CA GLY A 145 -52.05 29.37 29.78
C GLY A 145 -51.25 30.67 29.79
N PHE A 146 -51.03 31.29 28.63
CA PHE A 146 -50.45 32.64 28.55
C PHE A 146 -51.20 33.66 29.44
N PHE A 147 -52.48 33.36 29.73
CA PHE A 147 -53.33 34.10 30.65
C PHE A 147 -52.92 33.93 32.13
N GLU A 148 -52.56 32.71 32.58
CA GLU A 148 -52.09 32.47 33.96
C GLU A 148 -50.74 33.14 34.22
N LEU A 149 -49.86 33.19 33.22
CA LEU A 149 -48.59 33.94 33.30
C LEU A 149 -48.79 35.46 33.31
N ALA A 150 -49.86 35.96 32.69
CA ALA A 150 -50.19 37.37 32.72
C ALA A 150 -50.82 37.75 34.08
N GLU A 151 -51.65 36.89 34.66
CA GLU A 151 -52.19 37.07 36.02
C GLU A 151 -51.10 37.00 37.09
N GLU A 152 -50.17 36.04 37.00
CA GLU A 152 -49.03 35.92 37.93
C GLU A 152 -48.12 37.16 37.86
N LYS A 153 -47.92 37.73 36.66
CA LYS A 153 -47.10 38.94 36.47
C LYS A 153 -47.80 40.22 36.92
N VAL A 154 -49.11 40.33 36.74
CA VAL A 154 -49.91 41.47 37.24
C VAL A 154 -50.01 41.45 38.77
N PHE A 155 -50.00 40.26 39.39
CA PHE A 155 -49.99 40.11 40.85
C PHE A 155 -48.63 40.52 41.44
N ASP A 156 -47.52 40.09 40.84
CA ASP A 156 -46.15 40.49 41.26
C ASP A 156 -45.90 42.01 41.13
N ASP A 157 -46.41 42.64 40.06
CA ASP A 157 -46.25 44.10 39.87
C ASP A 157 -47.08 44.92 40.89
N SER A 158 -48.13 44.34 41.49
CA SER A 158 -48.98 45.03 42.47
C SER A 158 -48.43 45.06 43.90
N ASP A 159 -47.43 44.24 44.21
CA ASP A 159 -46.81 44.15 45.54
C ASP A 159 -45.57 45.06 45.70
N PHE A 160 -45.22 45.87 44.69
CA PHE A 160 -44.03 46.75 44.71
C PHE A 160 -44.30 48.26 44.86
N GLU A 161 -45.55 48.70 44.98
CA GLU A 161 -45.88 50.10 45.28
C GLU A 161 -46.49 50.20 46.68
N ASN A 162 -45.67 50.29 47.72
CA ASN A 162 -45.92 51.03 48.98
C ASN A 162 -44.76 50.81 49.95
N ASP A 163 -43.69 51.61 49.82
CA ASP A 163 -42.80 51.97 50.93
C ASP A 163 -42.01 53.21 50.49
N ASP A 164 -42.54 54.40 50.80
CA ASP A 164 -41.82 55.68 50.91
C ASP A 164 -42.80 56.80 51.35
N ASN A 165 -43.05 56.92 52.66
CA ASN A 165 -43.07 58.15 53.51
C ASN A 165 -43.68 57.90 54.89
#